data_AF-A0A2K9NQS3-F1
#
_entry.id   AF-A0A2K9NQS3-F1
#
_cell.length_a   1.000
_cell.length_b   1.000
_cell.length_c   1.000
_cell.angle_alpha   90.00
_cell.angle_beta   90.00
_cell.angle_gamma   90.00
#
_symmetry.space_group_name_H-M   'P 1'
#
loop_
_entity.id
_entity.type
_entity.pdbx_description
1 polymer ?
#
loop_
_entity_poly.entity_id
_entity_poly.type
_entity_poly.pdbx_seq_one_letter_code
_entity_poly.pdbx_strand_id
1 'polypeptide(L)'
;MKVRGLRTLLFILGALAVAVGFALYKKSPEKELANDMKSQLTAEVTEETGVPSKPKTLKEVMSQNLKKQEEMVERKDFDDTVLGQERFYTEAEINEMSEEDFKALVLETENKLPKVSDIRKLPPGALHRTPAPVIQAGKDLGLLKEVLKVHESYERVVAPFYERCAKSAERPTPVRALCLTNLIQVKKKNNERINAADYPSDLIELSRMITDL
;
A
#
# COMPACT_ATOMS: atom_id res chain seq x y z
N MET A 1 -37.91 -44.10 28.60
CA MET A 1 -37.88 -42.67 28.96
C MET A 1 -37.35 -41.87 27.77
N LYS A 2 -38.01 -40.75 27.44
CA LYS A 2 -37.95 -39.98 26.18
C LYS A 2 -36.65 -39.15 26.07
N VAL A 3 -35.77 -39.46 25.12
CA VAL A 3 -34.59 -38.64 24.75
C VAL A 3 -34.74 -37.99 23.36
N ARG A 4 -35.92 -38.12 22.71
CA ARG A 4 -36.15 -37.60 21.35
C ARG A 4 -36.40 -36.07 21.27
N GLY A 5 -36.47 -35.35 22.39
CA GLY A 5 -36.80 -33.92 22.40
C GLY A 5 -35.64 -32.95 22.18
N LEU A 6 -34.41 -33.34 22.54
CA LEU A 6 -33.30 -32.38 22.59
C LEU A 6 -32.71 -32.05 21.19
N ARG A 7 -32.74 -33.01 20.26
CA ARG A 7 -32.24 -32.80 18.90
C ARG A 7 -33.10 -31.78 18.12
N THR A 8 -34.41 -31.86 18.25
CA THR A 8 -35.33 -30.95 17.54
C THR A 8 -35.19 -29.50 18.02
N LEU A 9 -34.92 -29.30 19.32
CA LEU A 9 -34.73 -27.96 19.90
C LEU A 9 -33.46 -27.28 19.37
N LEU A 10 -32.37 -28.04 19.19
CA LEU A 10 -31.09 -27.53 18.63
C LEU A 10 -31.22 -27.10 17.16
N PHE A 11 -31.99 -27.83 16.35
CA PHE A 11 -32.22 -27.46 14.94
C PHE A 11 -33.03 -26.16 14.81
N ILE A 12 -34.03 -25.94 15.67
CA ILE A 12 -34.86 -24.72 15.64
C ILE A 12 -34.04 -23.50 16.07
N LEU A 13 -33.20 -23.63 17.10
CA LEU A 13 -32.32 -22.55 17.57
C LEU A 13 -31.26 -22.16 16.52
N GLY A 14 -30.71 -23.14 15.80
CA GLY A 14 -29.77 -22.89 14.70
C GLY A 14 -30.39 -22.11 13.54
N ALA A 15 -31.62 -22.45 13.12
CA ALA A 15 -32.31 -21.76 12.04
C ALA A 15 -32.66 -20.30 12.38
N LEU A 16 -33.06 -20.02 13.64
CA LEU A 16 -33.35 -18.67 14.12
C LEU A 16 -32.10 -17.76 14.12
N ALA A 17 -30.93 -18.28 14.51
CA ALA A 17 -29.69 -17.51 14.51
C ALA A 17 -29.25 -17.08 13.09
N VAL A 18 -29.42 -17.96 12.10
CA VAL A 18 -29.09 -17.65 10.69
C VAL A 18 -30.02 -16.59 10.11
N ALA A 19 -31.33 -16.66 10.42
CA ALA A 19 -32.30 -15.68 9.93
C ALA A 19 -32.06 -14.27 10.51
N VAL A 20 -31.72 -14.16 11.79
CA VAL A 20 -31.41 -12.87 12.44
C VAL A 20 -30.10 -12.28 11.89
N GLY A 21 -29.08 -13.11 11.63
CA GLY A 21 -27.83 -12.65 11.01
C GLY A 21 -28.04 -12.06 9.61
N PHE A 22 -28.89 -12.69 8.79
CA PHE A 22 -29.17 -12.20 7.43
C PHE A 22 -29.98 -10.89 7.42
N ALA A 23 -30.88 -10.70 8.39
CA ALA A 23 -31.66 -9.47 8.54
C ALA A 23 -30.79 -8.27 8.97
N LEU A 24 -29.78 -8.49 9.82
CA LEU A 24 -28.85 -7.44 10.24
C LEU A 24 -27.83 -7.07 9.15
N TYR A 25 -27.40 -8.03 8.33
CA TYR A 25 -26.44 -7.77 7.24
C TYR A 25 -27.01 -6.86 6.14
N LYS A 26 -28.33 -6.84 5.94
CA LYS A 26 -28.96 -6.06 4.86
C LYS A 26 -29.09 -4.55 5.16
N LYS A 27 -28.62 -4.09 6.32
CA LYS A 27 -28.71 -2.68 6.75
C LYS A 27 -27.34 -1.99 6.78
N SER A 28 -26.62 -2.03 5.65
CA SER A 28 -25.37 -1.26 5.48
C SER A 28 -25.63 0.03 4.68
N PRO A 29 -25.16 1.21 5.15
CA PRO A 29 -25.50 2.51 4.57
C PRO A 29 -24.49 2.90 3.47
N GLU A 30 -24.67 2.40 2.25
CA GLU A 30 -23.83 2.78 1.09
C GLU A 30 -24.34 3.99 0.28
N LYS A 31 -25.38 4.71 0.73
CA LYS A 31 -26.06 5.72 -0.12
C LYS A 31 -25.79 7.19 0.18
N GLU A 32 -24.85 7.55 1.06
CA GLU A 32 -24.65 8.97 1.42
C GLU A 32 -23.40 9.65 0.83
N LEU A 33 -22.50 8.94 0.15
CA LEU A 33 -21.22 9.49 -0.32
C LEU A 33 -21.19 9.88 -1.82
N ALA A 34 -22.33 10.20 -2.43
CA ALA A 34 -22.39 10.58 -3.86
C ALA A 34 -22.86 12.03 -4.11
N ASN A 35 -23.24 12.79 -3.08
CA ASN A 35 -23.82 14.13 -3.26
C ASN A 35 -22.88 15.31 -2.96
N ASP A 36 -21.65 15.10 -2.48
CA ASP A 36 -20.81 16.21 -1.97
C ASP A 36 -19.69 16.68 -2.93
N MET A 37 -19.43 15.99 -4.04
CA MET A 37 -18.35 16.37 -4.98
C MET A 37 -18.77 17.29 -6.13
N LYS A 38 -20.03 17.77 -6.17
CA LYS A 38 -20.50 18.67 -7.24
C LYS A 38 -20.51 20.15 -6.86
N SER A 39 -20.15 20.51 -5.62
CA SER A 39 -20.30 21.88 -5.09
C SER A 39 -19.01 22.73 -5.08
N GLN A 40 -17.86 22.24 -5.55
CA GLN A 40 -16.58 22.97 -5.42
C GLN A 40 -15.97 23.49 -6.73
N LEU A 41 -16.69 23.47 -7.86
CA LEU A 41 -16.12 23.90 -9.16
C LEU A 41 -16.58 25.29 -9.65
N THR A 42 -17.24 26.10 -8.81
CA THR A 42 -17.81 27.40 -9.25
C THR A 42 -17.64 28.54 -8.23
N ALA A 43 -16.46 28.71 -7.64
CA ALA A 43 -16.15 29.95 -6.92
C ALA A 43 -14.63 30.19 -6.86
N GLU A 44 -14.08 30.89 -7.85
CA GLU A 44 -12.93 31.81 -7.68
C GLU A 44 -12.65 32.56 -9.00
N VAL A 45 -13.54 33.50 -9.32
CA VAL A 45 -13.23 34.63 -10.22
C VAL A 45 -13.91 35.86 -9.66
N THR A 46 -13.19 36.64 -8.86
CA THR A 46 -13.39 38.08 -8.57
C THR A 46 -12.16 38.52 -7.76
N GLU A 47 -11.26 39.36 -8.33
CA GLU A 47 -11.19 40.83 -8.13
C GLU A 47 -10.77 41.18 -6.68
N GLU A 48 -9.86 42.09 -6.34
CA GLU A 48 -9.27 43.28 -6.95
C GLU A 48 -7.92 43.57 -6.27
N THR A 49 -6.91 44.01 -7.02
CA THR A 49 -6.03 45.11 -6.54
C THR A 49 -5.64 45.91 -7.76
N GLY A 50 -6.32 47.04 -7.93
CA GLY A 50 -6.14 48.01 -9.01
C GLY A 50 -4.79 48.70 -8.98
N VAL A 51 -3.78 48.05 -9.57
CA VAL A 51 -2.61 48.73 -10.10
C VAL A 51 -2.63 48.48 -11.62
N PRO A 52 -2.68 49.52 -12.48
CA PRO A 52 -2.61 49.35 -13.92
C PRO A 52 -1.20 48.87 -14.30
N SER A 53 -0.96 47.57 -14.19
CA SER A 53 0.27 46.97 -14.71
C SER A 53 0.18 47.02 -16.23
N LYS A 54 1.11 47.74 -16.85
CA LYS A 54 1.27 47.75 -18.30
C LYS A 54 1.18 46.31 -18.84
N PRO A 55 0.48 46.07 -19.97
CA PRO A 55 0.35 44.74 -20.54
C PRO A 55 1.76 44.20 -20.80
N LYS A 56 2.15 43.20 -19.99
CA LYS A 56 3.44 42.54 -20.15
C LYS A 56 3.47 41.93 -21.54
N THR A 57 4.54 42.18 -22.27
CA THR A 57 4.74 41.59 -23.58
C THR A 57 4.88 40.08 -23.45
N LEU A 58 4.50 39.32 -24.48
CA LEU A 58 4.65 37.85 -24.47
C LEU A 58 6.08 37.42 -24.11
N LYS A 59 7.09 38.21 -24.50
CA LYS A 59 8.51 37.99 -24.14
C LYS A 59 8.78 38.14 -22.63
N GLU A 60 8.14 39.09 -21.95
CA GLU A 60 8.23 39.25 -20.50
C GLU A 60 7.52 38.11 -19.74
N VAL A 61 6.38 37.63 -20.25
CA VAL A 61 5.69 36.48 -19.65
C VAL A 61 6.52 35.20 -19.79
N MET A 62 7.10 34.97 -20.97
CA MET A 62 7.96 33.80 -21.21
C MET A 62 9.24 33.85 -20.37
N SER A 63 9.91 35.01 -20.28
CA SER A 63 11.11 35.15 -19.44
C SER A 63 10.84 35.05 -17.94
N GLN A 64 9.67 35.50 -17.45
CA GLN A 64 9.28 35.30 -16.06
C GLN A 64 8.98 33.83 -15.75
N ASN A 65 8.37 33.09 -16.69
CA ASN A 65 8.13 31.66 -16.51
C ASN A 65 9.44 30.84 -16.56
N LEU A 66 10.38 31.20 -17.44
CA LEU A 66 11.71 30.58 -17.49
C LEU A 66 12.51 30.81 -16.19
N LYS A 67 12.58 32.06 -15.69
CA LYS A 67 13.24 32.34 -14.40
C LYS A 67 12.60 31.58 -13.23
N LYS A 68 11.27 31.48 -13.21
CA LYS A 68 10.56 30.74 -12.15
C LYS A 68 10.78 29.23 -12.24
N GLN A 69 11.01 28.68 -13.44
CA GLN A 69 11.43 27.29 -13.61
C GLN A 69 12.89 27.07 -13.19
N GLU A 70 13.79 28.01 -13.47
CA GLU A 70 15.19 27.95 -13.02
C GLU A 70 15.31 28.01 -11.48
N GLU A 71 14.56 28.90 -10.81
CA GLU A 71 14.52 28.97 -9.34
C GLU A 71 13.91 27.70 -8.68
N MET A 72 13.06 26.96 -9.40
CA MET A 72 12.53 25.67 -8.90
C MET A 72 13.50 24.50 -9.10
N VAL A 73 14.45 24.59 -10.03
CA VAL A 73 15.47 23.55 -10.27
C VAL A 73 16.65 23.68 -9.29
N GLU A 74 16.91 24.87 -8.75
CA GLU A 74 17.99 25.11 -7.78
C GLU A 74 17.67 24.74 -6.32
N ARG A 75 16.43 24.40 -5.96
CA ARG A 75 16.14 23.77 -4.66
C ARG A 75 16.48 22.27 -4.69
N LYS A 76 17.75 21.97 -4.92
CA LYS A 76 18.37 20.64 -4.77
C LYS A 76 18.77 20.32 -3.32
N ASP A 77 18.30 21.12 -2.36
CA ASP A 77 18.56 20.91 -0.93
C ASP A 77 17.55 19.97 -0.27
N PHE A 78 16.87 19.12 -1.05
CA PHE A 78 16.26 17.94 -0.47
C PHE A 78 17.40 16.95 -0.24
N ASP A 79 17.94 17.04 0.97
CA ASP A 79 19.03 16.25 1.52
C ASP A 79 18.81 14.74 1.25
N ASP A 80 19.31 14.28 0.09
CA ASP A 80 19.25 12.88 -0.38
C ASP A 80 20.06 11.95 0.55
N THR A 81 20.73 12.52 1.55
CA THR A 81 21.49 11.86 2.61
C THR A 81 20.62 11.01 3.55
N VAL A 82 19.28 11.06 3.43
CA VAL A 82 18.35 10.15 4.13
C VAL A 82 18.01 8.89 3.32
N LEU A 83 18.63 8.68 2.15
CA LEU A 83 18.68 7.36 1.54
C LEU A 83 19.85 6.61 2.17
N GLY A 84 19.57 5.97 3.31
CA GLY A 84 20.54 5.13 4.02
C GLY A 84 21.25 4.20 3.04
N GLN A 85 22.57 4.11 3.17
CA GLN A 85 23.48 3.39 2.29
C GLN A 85 22.86 2.06 1.82
N GLU A 86 22.45 2.01 0.55
CA GLU A 86 21.85 0.79 -0.03
C GLU A 86 22.90 -0.31 0.01
N ARG A 87 22.66 -1.35 0.81
CA ARG A 87 23.47 -2.57 0.78
C ARG A 87 23.05 -3.37 -0.44
N PHE A 88 23.95 -3.50 -1.40
CA PHE A 88 23.80 -4.41 -2.54
C PHE A 88 24.29 -5.79 -2.11
N TYR A 89 23.45 -6.81 -2.26
CA TYR A 89 23.83 -8.20 -2.07
C TYR A 89 24.29 -8.77 -3.40
N THR A 90 25.49 -9.35 -3.40
CA THR A 90 26.01 -10.08 -4.56
C THR A 90 25.31 -11.44 -4.71
N GLU A 91 25.36 -12.02 -5.91
CA GLU A 91 24.81 -13.35 -6.16
C GLU A 91 25.47 -14.42 -5.27
N ALA A 92 26.78 -14.31 -5.03
CA ALA A 92 27.50 -15.19 -4.11
C ALA A 92 26.98 -15.08 -2.66
N GLU A 93 26.78 -13.86 -2.16
CA GLU A 93 26.18 -13.64 -0.83
C GLU A 93 24.76 -14.21 -0.74
N ILE A 94 23.94 -14.09 -1.80
CA ILE A 94 22.59 -14.68 -1.82
C ILE A 94 22.69 -16.21 -1.81
N ASN A 95 23.57 -16.80 -2.61
CA ASN A 95 23.72 -18.25 -2.70
C ASN A 95 24.22 -18.89 -1.39
N GLU A 96 25.06 -18.17 -0.63
CA GLU A 96 25.63 -18.65 0.63
C GLU A 96 24.86 -18.17 1.87
N MET A 97 23.73 -17.46 1.69
CA MET A 97 22.95 -16.89 2.80
C MET A 97 22.37 -17.97 3.72
N SER A 98 22.71 -17.90 5.01
CA SER A 98 22.13 -18.76 6.04
C SER A 98 20.67 -18.40 6.36
N GLU A 99 19.92 -19.31 6.99
CA GLU A 99 18.54 -19.03 7.42
C GLU A 99 18.52 -17.91 8.48
N GLU A 100 19.54 -17.85 9.34
CA GLU A 100 19.73 -16.81 10.36
C GLU A 100 19.97 -15.43 9.72
N ASP A 101 20.84 -15.34 8.72
CA ASP A 101 21.09 -14.10 7.98
C ASP A 101 19.82 -13.64 7.25
N PHE A 102 19.09 -14.59 6.67
CA PHE A 102 17.82 -14.27 6.03
C PHE A 102 16.77 -13.77 7.02
N LYS A 103 16.67 -14.35 8.23
CA LYS A 103 15.80 -13.82 9.30
C LYS A 103 16.18 -12.40 9.68
N ALA A 104 17.47 -12.11 9.80
CA ALA A 104 17.96 -10.77 10.07
C ALA A 104 17.58 -9.79 8.94
N LEU A 105 17.71 -10.22 7.68
CA LEU A 105 17.29 -9.44 6.51
C LEU A 105 15.78 -9.15 6.53
N VAL A 106 14.94 -10.15 6.82
CA VAL A 106 13.48 -9.95 6.93
C VAL A 106 13.14 -8.91 8.01
N LEU A 107 13.80 -8.99 9.16
CA LEU A 107 13.60 -8.03 10.25
C LEU A 107 14.07 -6.62 9.86
N GLU A 108 15.23 -6.52 9.20
CA GLU A 108 15.74 -5.25 8.67
C GLU A 108 14.75 -4.64 7.68
N THR A 109 14.25 -5.43 6.72
CA THR A 109 13.22 -5.00 5.77
C THR A 109 11.96 -4.53 6.49
N GLU A 110 11.45 -5.29 7.47
CA GLU A 110 10.25 -4.92 8.24
C GLU A 110 10.39 -3.55 8.93
N ASN A 111 11.58 -3.27 9.47
CA ASN A 111 11.89 -2.00 10.13
C ASN A 111 12.03 -0.83 9.16
N LYS A 112 12.47 -1.07 7.92
CA LYS A 112 12.64 -0.05 6.88
C LYS A 112 11.36 0.31 6.13
N LEU A 113 10.33 -0.55 6.17
CA LEU A 113 9.08 -0.26 5.49
C LEU A 113 8.51 1.11 5.95
N PRO A 114 7.99 1.95 5.05
CA PRO A 114 7.42 3.23 5.43
C PRO A 114 6.07 3.03 6.13
N LYS A 115 5.71 3.97 7.01
CA LYS A 115 4.34 4.09 7.51
C LYS A 115 3.57 5.15 6.72
N VAL A 116 2.24 5.07 6.74
CA VAL A 116 1.35 6.10 6.19
C VAL A 116 1.67 7.47 6.79
N SER A 117 2.01 7.52 8.09
CA SER A 117 2.43 8.74 8.76
C SER A 117 3.68 9.38 8.16
N ASP A 118 4.61 8.58 7.62
CA ASP A 118 5.86 9.08 7.05
C ASP A 118 5.59 9.67 5.66
N ILE A 119 4.72 9.02 4.89
CA ILE A 119 4.29 9.51 3.58
C ILE A 119 3.52 10.82 3.70
N ARG A 120 2.66 10.97 4.72
CA ARG A 120 1.89 12.20 4.95
C ARG A 120 2.73 13.42 5.29
N LYS A 121 3.97 13.22 5.78
CA LYS A 121 4.90 14.31 6.10
C LYS A 121 5.66 14.82 4.87
N LEU A 122 5.56 14.12 3.74
CA LEU A 122 6.22 14.53 2.50
C LEU A 122 5.57 15.80 1.93
N PRO A 123 6.35 16.68 1.28
CA PRO A 123 5.81 17.88 0.66
C PRO A 123 4.78 17.50 -0.44
N PRO A 124 3.73 18.30 -0.66
CA PRO A 124 2.66 17.97 -1.63
C PRO A 124 3.17 17.61 -3.03
N GLY A 125 4.24 18.29 -3.49
CA GLY A 125 4.87 18.02 -4.79
C GLY A 125 5.46 16.60 -4.93
N ALA A 126 5.87 15.97 -3.82
CA ALA A 126 6.42 14.62 -3.81
C ALA A 126 5.35 13.53 -3.91
N LEU A 127 4.07 13.85 -3.69
CA LEU A 127 2.96 12.89 -3.74
C LEU A 127 2.39 12.70 -5.15
N HIS A 128 2.76 13.55 -6.11
CA HIS A 128 2.36 13.38 -7.52
C HIS A 128 3.05 12.19 -8.21
N ARG A 129 4.12 11.68 -7.61
CA ARG A 129 4.85 10.49 -8.05
C ARG A 129 4.84 9.46 -6.91
N THR A 130 5.25 8.23 -7.22
CA THR A 130 5.50 7.24 -6.17
C THR A 130 6.58 7.77 -5.23
N PRO A 131 6.29 7.93 -3.94
CA PRO A 131 7.27 8.47 -2.99
C PRO A 131 8.52 7.58 -2.91
N ALA A 132 9.70 8.19 -2.77
CA ALA A 132 10.97 7.46 -2.65
C ALA A 132 10.95 6.36 -1.56
N PRO A 133 10.37 6.57 -0.36
CA PRO A 133 10.27 5.50 0.64
C PRO A 133 9.46 4.28 0.18
N VAL A 134 8.45 4.48 -0.68
CA VAL A 134 7.65 3.38 -1.25
C VAL A 134 8.44 2.63 -2.32
N ILE A 135 9.22 3.35 -3.14
CA ILE A 135 10.12 2.74 -4.12
C ILE A 135 11.17 1.88 -3.42
N GLN A 136 11.77 2.39 -2.33
CA GLN A 136 12.76 1.66 -1.55
C GLN A 136 12.17 0.39 -0.94
N ALA A 137 10.98 0.48 -0.34
CA ALA A 137 10.28 -0.70 0.17
C ALA A 137 10.06 -1.74 -0.93
N GLY A 138 9.75 -1.32 -2.16
CA GLY A 138 9.64 -2.22 -3.31
C GLY A 138 10.96 -2.95 -3.62
N LYS A 139 12.09 -2.26 -3.58
CA LYS A 139 13.43 -2.86 -3.77
C LYS A 139 13.75 -3.87 -2.67
N ASP A 140 13.56 -3.48 -1.41
CA ASP A 140 13.87 -4.32 -0.25
C ASP A 140 13.01 -5.59 -0.24
N LEU A 141 11.71 -5.48 -0.54
CA LEU A 141 10.82 -6.63 -0.72
C LEU A 141 11.20 -7.49 -1.94
N GLY A 142 11.71 -6.87 -3.00
CA GLY A 142 12.23 -7.55 -4.18
C GLY A 142 13.45 -8.40 -3.88
N LEU A 143 14.37 -7.90 -3.05
CA LEU A 143 15.54 -8.64 -2.59
C LEU A 143 15.14 -9.92 -1.83
N LEU A 144 14.16 -9.82 -0.92
CA LEU A 144 13.65 -11.02 -0.22
C LEU A 144 13.17 -12.08 -1.23
N LYS A 145 12.49 -11.65 -2.31
CA LYS A 145 12.05 -12.55 -3.38
C LYS A 145 13.20 -13.17 -4.15
N GLU A 146 14.28 -12.44 -4.43
CA GLU A 146 15.48 -13.00 -5.07
C GLU A 146 16.12 -14.09 -4.22
N VAL A 147 16.23 -13.89 -2.89
CA VAL A 147 16.75 -14.92 -1.98
C VAL A 147 15.88 -16.19 -2.01
N LEU A 148 14.55 -16.06 -2.04
CA LEU A 148 13.63 -17.20 -2.08
C LEU A 148 13.69 -18.01 -3.39
N LYS A 149 14.21 -17.43 -4.50
CA LYS A 149 14.44 -18.19 -5.73
C LYS A 149 15.56 -19.23 -5.55
N VAL A 150 16.53 -18.93 -4.70
CA VAL A 150 17.67 -19.81 -4.41
C VAL A 150 17.37 -20.71 -3.22
N HIS A 151 16.75 -20.15 -2.17
CA HIS A 151 16.50 -20.82 -0.89
C HIS A 151 15.00 -20.99 -0.62
N GLU A 152 14.36 -21.89 -1.38
CA GLU A 152 12.90 -22.12 -1.27
C GLU A 152 12.46 -22.52 0.15
N SER A 153 13.33 -23.20 0.89
CA SER A 153 13.05 -23.62 2.28
C SER A 153 12.80 -22.45 3.24
N TYR A 154 13.22 -21.23 2.88
CA TYR A 154 13.04 -20.02 3.69
C TYR A 154 11.64 -19.41 3.55
N GLU A 155 10.79 -19.96 2.67
CA GLU A 155 9.40 -19.52 2.51
C GLU A 155 8.60 -19.57 3.83
N ARG A 156 8.86 -20.58 4.67
CA ARG A 156 8.24 -20.72 6.00
C ARG A 156 8.57 -19.56 6.96
N VAL A 157 9.73 -18.93 6.76
CA VAL A 157 10.22 -17.82 7.58
C VAL A 157 9.57 -16.51 7.14
N VAL A 158 9.46 -16.28 5.84
CA VAL A 158 9.01 -15.00 5.27
C VAL A 158 7.49 -14.89 5.15
N ALA A 159 6.75 -16.00 5.01
CA ALA A 159 5.30 -15.96 4.84
C ALA A 159 4.56 -15.24 5.99
N PRO A 160 4.88 -15.48 7.29
CA PRO A 160 4.27 -14.73 8.38
C PRO A 160 4.56 -13.22 8.32
N PHE A 161 5.74 -12.82 7.83
CA PHE A 161 6.07 -11.41 7.63
C PHE A 161 5.19 -10.79 6.53
N TYR A 162 5.09 -11.42 5.36
CA TYR A 162 4.25 -10.89 4.27
C TYR A 162 2.78 -10.77 4.67
N GLU A 163 2.25 -11.74 5.42
CA GLU A 163 0.88 -11.69 5.93
C GLU A 163 0.66 -10.50 6.88
N ARG A 164 1.54 -10.30 7.87
CA ARG A 164 1.47 -9.12 8.76
C ARG A 164 1.60 -7.82 7.98
N CYS A 165 2.55 -7.75 7.04
CA CYS A 165 2.76 -6.57 6.20
C CYS A 165 1.51 -6.20 5.39
N ALA A 166 0.88 -7.18 4.73
CA ALA A 166 -0.32 -6.96 3.93
C ALA A 166 -1.54 -6.53 4.77
N LYS A 167 -1.69 -7.08 5.98
CA LYS A 167 -2.79 -6.77 6.91
C LYS A 167 -2.60 -5.44 7.66
N SER A 168 -1.38 -4.90 7.73
CA SER A 168 -1.09 -3.70 8.51
C SER A 168 -1.64 -2.41 7.88
N ALA A 169 -2.71 -1.85 8.45
CA ALA A 169 -3.29 -0.57 8.03
C ALA A 169 -2.35 0.64 8.20
N GLU A 170 -1.30 0.52 9.01
CA GLU A 170 -0.26 1.56 9.16
C GLU A 170 0.66 1.68 7.94
N ARG A 171 0.66 0.69 7.03
CA ARG A 171 1.52 0.69 5.85
C ARG A 171 0.80 1.28 4.63
N PRO A 172 1.49 2.01 3.73
CA PRO A 172 0.88 2.52 2.51
C PRO A 172 0.31 1.38 1.65
N THR A 173 -0.85 1.63 1.01
CA THR A 173 -1.53 0.63 0.17
C THR A 173 -0.63 -0.05 -0.88
N PRO A 174 0.26 0.67 -1.60
CA PRO A 174 1.16 0.02 -2.56
C PRO A 174 2.10 -1.01 -1.91
N VAL A 175 2.64 -0.70 -0.72
CA VAL A 175 3.53 -1.62 0.02
C VAL A 175 2.74 -2.85 0.47
N ARG A 176 1.54 -2.66 1.00
CA ARG A 176 0.65 -3.77 1.39
C ARG A 176 0.31 -4.66 0.20
N ALA A 177 0.09 -4.09 -0.98
CA ALA A 177 -0.26 -4.83 -2.20
C ALA A 177 0.91 -5.68 -2.67
N LEU A 178 2.14 -5.15 -2.59
CA LEU A 178 3.36 -5.90 -2.87
C LEU A 178 3.56 -7.06 -1.89
N CYS A 179 3.36 -6.81 -0.59
CA CYS A 179 3.43 -7.88 0.42
C CYS A 179 2.37 -8.97 0.17
N LEU A 180 1.14 -8.61 -0.17
CA LEU A 180 0.09 -9.58 -0.49
C LEU A 180 0.43 -10.37 -1.76
N THR A 181 0.92 -9.70 -2.80
CA THR A 181 1.38 -10.32 -4.05
C THR A 181 2.45 -11.38 -3.77
N ASN A 182 3.46 -11.05 -2.97
CA ASN A 182 4.52 -12.00 -2.62
C ASN A 182 3.99 -13.16 -1.76
N LEU A 183 3.08 -12.89 -0.81
CA LEU A 183 2.43 -13.94 -0.02
C LEU A 183 1.64 -14.92 -0.90
N ILE A 184 0.89 -14.41 -1.89
CA ILE A 184 0.14 -15.24 -2.84
C ILE A 184 1.09 -16.16 -3.59
N GLN A 185 2.22 -15.65 -4.07
CA GLN A 185 3.21 -16.46 -4.80
C GLN A 185 3.78 -17.57 -3.93
N VAL A 186 4.18 -17.25 -2.69
CA VAL A 186 4.68 -18.23 -1.73
C VAL A 186 3.62 -19.29 -1.40
N LYS A 187 2.38 -18.89 -1.10
CA LYS A 187 1.30 -19.83 -0.78
C LYS A 187 0.92 -20.69 -1.99
N LYS A 188 0.81 -20.11 -3.17
CA LYS A 188 0.48 -20.82 -4.43
C LYS A 188 1.49 -21.93 -4.72
N LYS A 189 2.79 -21.66 -4.55
CA LYS A 189 3.86 -22.64 -4.73
C LYS A 189 3.74 -23.81 -3.74
N ASN A 190 3.30 -23.54 -2.52
CA ASN A 190 3.05 -24.54 -1.48
C ASN A 190 1.65 -25.19 -1.56
N ASN A 191 0.89 -24.96 -2.64
CA ASN A 191 -0.50 -25.41 -2.81
C ASN A 191 -1.46 -24.92 -1.70
N GLU A 192 -1.12 -23.82 -1.03
CA GLU A 192 -1.97 -23.14 -0.08
C GLU A 192 -2.82 -22.07 -0.77
N ARG A 193 -4.04 -21.86 -0.27
CA ARG A 193 -4.94 -20.80 -0.75
C ARG A 193 -4.95 -19.62 0.21
N ILE A 194 -5.05 -18.42 -0.35
CA ILE A 194 -5.30 -17.21 0.42
C ILE A 194 -6.81 -17.02 0.56
N ASN A 195 -7.28 -16.71 1.77
CA ASN A 195 -8.64 -16.23 1.95
C ASN A 195 -8.71 -14.75 1.57
N ALA A 196 -9.26 -14.43 0.38
CA ALA A 196 -9.35 -13.05 -0.09
C ALA A 196 -10.22 -12.16 0.81
N ALA A 197 -11.14 -12.74 1.59
CA ALA A 197 -12.01 -12.01 2.52
C ALA A 197 -11.24 -11.40 3.71
N ASP A 198 -10.01 -11.85 3.98
CA ASP A 198 -9.18 -11.32 5.06
C ASP A 198 -8.52 -9.97 4.71
N TYR A 199 -8.67 -9.51 3.47
CA TYR A 199 -8.00 -8.33 2.95
C TYR A 199 -9.00 -7.32 2.36
N PRO A 200 -8.71 -6.01 2.43
CA PRO A 200 -9.52 -4.99 1.76
C PRO A 200 -9.65 -5.25 0.26
N SER A 201 -10.82 -4.96 -0.32
CA SER A 201 -11.14 -5.26 -1.72
C SER A 201 -10.24 -4.52 -2.71
N ASP A 202 -9.89 -3.28 -2.43
CA ASP A 202 -8.93 -2.47 -3.18
C ASP A 202 -7.54 -3.13 -3.20
N LEU A 203 -7.13 -3.73 -2.09
CA LEU A 203 -5.85 -4.45 -1.99
C LEU A 203 -5.83 -5.73 -2.83
N ILE A 204 -6.95 -6.48 -2.82
CA ILE A 204 -7.12 -7.66 -3.67
C ILE A 204 -7.05 -7.28 -5.14
N GLU A 205 -7.76 -6.22 -5.54
CA GLU A 205 -7.79 -5.73 -6.92
C GLU A 205 -6.40 -5.30 -7.40
N LEU A 206 -5.67 -4.53 -6.59
CA LEU A 206 -4.29 -4.14 -6.89
C LEU A 206 -3.36 -5.36 -7.06
N SER A 207 -3.49 -6.36 -6.18
CA SER A 207 -2.65 -7.55 -6.23
C SER A 207 -2.95 -8.40 -7.48
N ARG A 208 -4.22 -8.50 -7.87
CA ARG A 208 -4.64 -9.21 -9.11
C ARG A 208 -4.07 -8.61 -10.39
N MET A 209 -3.76 -7.31 -10.42
CA MET A 209 -3.10 -6.72 -11.59
C MET A 209 -1.67 -7.24 -11.80
N ILE A 210 -1.05 -7.77 -10.74
CA ILE A 210 0.33 -8.26 -10.76
C ILE A 210 0.38 -9.79 -10.72
N THR A 211 -0.64 -10.45 -10.14
CA THR A 211 -0.71 -11.91 -10.00
C THR A 211 -1.93 -12.49 -10.68
N ASP A 212 -1.74 -13.59 -11.43
CA ASP A 212 -2.82 -14.46 -11.89
C ASP A 212 -3.43 -15.22 -10.69
N LEU A 213 -4.38 -14.56 -10.04
CA LEU A 213 -5.17 -15.02 -8.89
C LEU A 213 -6.49 -15.65 -9.33
#